data_AF-A0A7S1R079-F1
#
_entry.id   AF-A0A7S1R079-F1
#
_cell.length_a   1.000
_cell.length_b   1.000
_cell.length_c   1.000
_cell.angle_alpha   90.00
_cell.angle_beta   90.00
_cell.angle_gamma   90.00
#
_symmetry.space_group_name_H-M   'P 1'
#
loop_
_entity.id
_entity.type
_entity.pdbx_description
1 polymer ?
#
loop_
_entity_poly.entity_id
_entity_poly.type
_entity_poly.pdbx_seq_one_letter_code
_entity_poly.pdbx_strand_id
1 'polypeptide(L)'
;ILDMMPTAKGGQSGDVCFEDFVAWIVGQAGLEHTALAHAAQKQELSPWEIIPANAEFDLVVLGAGPCGMKAAEDAAARGKSVVIVDPTDVLTGAPTGAHSKCMRIAALKGARTWAEVQETVDRTVLSAQHQAARTLRTFKVPVMKGRGAIVNEKTVQVTMANG
;
A
#
# COMPACT_ATOMS: atom_id res chain seq x y z
N ILE A 1 36.56 15.12 28.89
CA ILE A 1 36.55 14.78 27.45
C ILE A 1 35.64 13.57 27.32
N LEU A 2 34.31 13.72 27.46
CA LEU A 2 33.33 14.40 26.59
C LEU A 2 33.10 13.62 25.29
N ASP A 3 32.07 12.77 25.28
CA ASP A 3 31.08 12.56 24.20
C ASP A 3 30.01 11.59 24.75
N MET A 4 28.88 12.05 25.30
CA MET A 4 27.68 12.52 24.59
C MET A 4 27.29 11.67 23.38
N MET A 5 26.69 10.50 23.65
CA MET A 5 25.75 9.87 22.73
C MET A 5 24.50 10.76 22.62
N PRO A 6 24.08 11.19 21.41
CA PRO A 6 22.78 11.82 21.26
C PRO A 6 21.71 10.72 21.30
N THR A 7 20.89 10.73 22.35
CA THR A 7 19.56 10.11 22.33
C THR A 7 18.71 10.87 21.32
N ALA A 8 18.59 10.37 20.09
CA ALA A 8 17.70 10.92 19.07
C ALA A 8 16.24 10.62 19.47
N LYS A 9 15.63 11.61 20.14
CA LYS A 9 14.19 11.76 20.30
C LYS A 9 13.55 12.08 18.95
N GLY A 10 12.33 11.60 18.77
CA GLY A 10 11.35 12.22 17.87
C GLY A 10 10.98 11.36 16.66
N GLY A 11 10.04 10.43 16.84
CA GLY A 11 9.26 9.93 15.71
C GLY A 11 8.48 11.11 15.12
N GLN A 12 8.75 11.43 13.86
CA GLN A 12 8.03 12.49 13.14
C GLN A 12 6.64 11.95 12.77
N SER A 13 5.67 12.19 13.64
CA SER A 13 4.25 12.13 13.30
C SER A 13 3.90 13.36 12.48
N GLY A 14 3.53 13.16 11.21
CA GLY A 14 2.98 14.22 10.36
C GLY A 14 1.47 14.07 10.29
N ASP A 15 0.76 15.17 10.56
CA ASP A 15 -0.69 15.24 10.38
C ASP A 15 -0.98 15.66 8.91
N VAL A 16 -2.10 15.19 8.34
CA VAL A 16 -2.53 15.51 6.97
C VAL A 16 -3.99 15.98 7.03
N CYS A 17 -4.30 17.14 6.43
CA CYS A 17 -5.60 17.82 6.53
C CYS A 17 -6.40 17.80 5.21
N PHE A 18 -7.73 17.83 5.26
CA PHE A 18 -8.65 17.72 4.10
C PHE A 18 -9.79 18.75 4.18
N GLU A 19 -10.20 19.32 3.04
CA GLU A 19 -11.30 20.31 3.05
C GLU A 19 -12.69 19.76 2.75
N ASP A 20 -12.91 18.68 1.98
CA ASP A 20 -14.26 18.16 1.74
C ASP A 20 -14.31 16.68 1.30
N PHE A 21 -15.33 15.95 1.78
CA PHE A 21 -15.77 14.59 1.39
C PHE A 21 -15.07 13.38 2.06
N VAL A 22 -15.77 12.74 3.01
CA VAL A 22 -15.34 11.49 3.67
C VAL A 22 -15.93 10.28 2.94
N ALA A 23 -15.11 9.52 2.22
CA ALA A 23 -15.48 8.21 1.69
C ALA A 23 -14.80 7.10 2.52
N TRP A 24 -15.61 6.38 3.30
CA TRP A 24 -15.16 5.39 4.27
C TRP A 24 -15.12 3.99 3.63
N ILE A 25 -13.93 3.44 3.38
CA ILE A 25 -13.75 2.03 3.00
C ILE A 25 -12.74 1.40 3.97
N VAL A 26 -13.25 0.87 5.08
CA VAL A 26 -12.44 0.07 6.01
C VAL A 26 -12.33 -1.35 5.45
N GLY A 27 -11.19 -1.67 4.83
CA GLY A 27 -10.85 -3.04 4.49
C GLY A 27 -10.22 -3.75 5.70
N GLN A 28 -10.90 -4.75 6.27
CA GLN A 28 -10.28 -5.65 7.24
C GLN A 28 -9.22 -6.51 6.54
N ALA A 29 -7.95 -6.28 6.84
CA ALA A 29 -6.86 -7.20 6.51
C ALA A 29 -6.45 -7.96 7.79
N GLY A 30 -6.73 -9.27 7.79
CA GLY A 30 -6.17 -10.20 8.76
C GLY A 30 -4.66 -10.23 8.63
N LEU A 31 -3.99 -10.06 9.77
CA LEU A 31 -2.54 -10.19 9.92
C LEU A 31 -2.17 -11.67 9.89
N GLU A 32 -1.54 -12.13 8.82
CA GLU A 32 -0.84 -13.42 8.78
C GLU A 32 0.62 -13.13 8.40
N HIS A 33 1.53 -13.38 9.33
CA HIS A 33 2.98 -13.31 9.14
C HIS A 33 3.43 -14.41 8.17
N THR A 34 4.04 -14.05 7.03
CA THR A 34 5.05 -14.90 6.39
C THR A 34 6.11 -14.05 5.70
N ALA A 35 7.26 -13.94 6.34
CA ALA A 35 8.51 -13.49 5.76
C ALA A 35 9.08 -14.61 4.88
N LEU A 36 9.24 -14.37 3.59
CA LEU A 36 10.19 -15.09 2.73
C LEU A 36 10.71 -14.12 1.66
N ALA A 37 11.86 -13.53 1.95
CA ALA A 37 12.67 -12.82 0.98
C ALA A 37 13.48 -13.85 0.18
N HIS A 38 13.32 -13.85 -1.15
CA HIS A 38 14.38 -14.05 -2.16
C HIS A 38 13.77 -14.24 -3.55
N ALA A 39 13.94 -13.25 -4.44
CA ALA A 39 14.46 -13.44 -5.80
C ALA A 39 14.39 -12.14 -6.64
N ALA A 40 15.53 -11.83 -7.27
CA ALA A 40 15.71 -11.04 -8.49
C ALA A 40 15.49 -9.52 -8.43
N GLN A 41 16.60 -8.83 -8.15
CA GLN A 41 16.84 -7.41 -8.21
C GLN A 41 17.01 -6.89 -9.66
N LYS A 42 16.14 -5.99 -10.13
CA LYS A 42 16.53 -4.78 -10.89
C LYS A 42 15.37 -3.78 -11.05
N GLN A 43 15.62 -2.59 -10.53
CA GLN A 43 14.83 -1.35 -10.57
C GLN A 43 13.70 -1.23 -9.53
N GLU A 44 14.13 -1.10 -8.29
CA GLU A 44 13.39 -0.60 -7.14
C GLU A 44 12.99 0.87 -7.39
N LEU A 45 11.86 1.09 -8.04
CA LEU A 45 11.13 2.35 -7.96
C LEU A 45 10.11 2.16 -6.85
N SER A 46 10.50 2.49 -5.62
CA SER A 46 9.57 2.50 -4.50
C SER A 46 8.35 3.34 -4.88
N PRO A 47 7.13 2.78 -4.94
CA PRO A 47 5.92 3.57 -5.16
C PRO A 47 5.63 4.54 -4.00
N TRP A 48 6.45 4.44 -2.95
CA TRP A 48 6.42 5.24 -1.74
C TRP A 48 6.98 6.63 -2.02
N GLU A 49 6.13 7.64 -1.90
CA GLU A 49 6.53 9.03 -1.92
C GLU A 49 6.60 9.58 -0.48
N ILE A 50 7.62 10.41 -0.24
CA ILE A 50 7.71 11.19 0.99
C ILE A 50 6.87 12.44 0.78
N ILE A 51 5.72 12.47 1.43
CA ILE A 51 4.81 13.61 1.37
C ILE A 51 5.13 14.52 2.56
N PRO A 52 5.22 15.85 2.36
CA PRO A 52 5.48 16.79 3.44
C PRO A 52 4.41 16.70 4.53
N ALA A 53 4.82 16.92 5.78
CA ALA A 53 3.89 17.06 6.90
C ALA A 53 2.94 18.24 6.63
N ASN A 54 1.66 18.07 6.94
CA ASN A 54 0.57 19.01 6.65
C ASN A 54 0.27 19.22 5.16
N ALA A 55 0.56 18.24 4.30
CA ALA A 55 0.03 18.27 2.94
C ALA A 55 -1.51 18.25 2.95
N GLU A 56 -2.12 18.97 2.02
CA GLU A 56 -3.57 18.99 1.82
C GLU A 56 -3.92 18.20 0.57
N PHE A 57 -4.94 17.35 0.66
CA PHE A 57 -5.50 16.65 -0.48
C PHE A 57 -7.02 16.85 -0.53
N ASP A 58 -7.64 16.54 -1.67
CA ASP A 58 -9.09 16.43 -1.76
C ASP A 58 -9.59 15.09 -1.18
N LEU A 59 -8.76 14.03 -1.21
CA LEU A 59 -9.13 12.71 -0.73
C LEU A 59 -7.92 11.93 -0.19
N VAL A 60 -8.09 11.29 0.98
CA VAL A 60 -7.20 10.23 1.45
C VAL A 60 -7.89 8.90 1.40
N VAL A 61 -7.20 7.94 0.82
CA VAL A 61 -7.61 6.55 0.84
C VAL A 61 -6.73 5.80 1.83
N LEU A 62 -7.36 5.25 2.86
CA LEU A 62 -6.71 4.36 3.82
C LEU A 62 -6.87 2.91 3.37
N GLY A 63 -5.78 2.32 2.87
CA GLY A 63 -5.72 0.94 2.38
C GLY A 63 -5.76 0.85 0.85
N ALA A 64 -4.76 0.15 0.29
CA ALA A 64 -4.57 -0.11 -1.13
C ALA A 64 -5.16 -1.46 -1.57
N GLY A 65 -6.28 -1.86 -0.94
CA GLY A 65 -7.08 -2.98 -1.41
C GLY A 65 -7.79 -2.68 -2.74
N PRO A 66 -8.53 -3.63 -3.31
CA PRO A 66 -9.21 -3.44 -4.60
C PRO A 66 -10.13 -2.22 -4.62
N CYS A 67 -10.84 -1.99 -3.51
CA CYS A 67 -11.77 -0.88 -3.38
C CYS A 67 -11.05 0.46 -3.22
N GLY A 68 -10.00 0.52 -2.39
CA GLY A 68 -9.21 1.75 -2.20
C GLY A 68 -8.48 2.18 -3.47
N MET A 69 -7.90 1.23 -4.20
CA MET A 69 -7.28 1.46 -5.50
C MET A 69 -8.27 2.06 -6.50
N LYS A 70 -9.48 1.50 -6.59
CA LYS A 70 -10.51 1.99 -7.51
C LYS A 70 -11.07 3.36 -7.09
N ALA A 71 -11.27 3.58 -5.79
CA ALA A 71 -11.71 4.87 -5.27
C ALA A 71 -10.68 5.97 -5.58
N ALA A 72 -9.38 5.68 -5.40
CA ALA A 72 -8.32 6.61 -5.72
C ALA A 72 -8.23 6.91 -7.22
N GLU A 73 -8.33 5.86 -8.06
CA GLU A 73 -8.37 5.98 -9.52
C GLU A 73 -9.52 6.88 -9.98
N ASP A 74 -10.75 6.63 -9.50
CA ASP A 74 -11.94 7.37 -9.93
C ASP A 74 -11.91 8.83 -9.45
N ALA A 75 -11.40 9.09 -8.25
CA ALA A 75 -11.23 10.46 -7.74
C ALA A 75 -10.15 11.22 -8.52
N ALA A 76 -8.99 10.60 -8.76
CA ALA A 76 -7.91 11.21 -9.52
C ALA A 76 -8.28 11.45 -11.00
N ALA A 77 -9.05 10.52 -11.61
CA ALA A 77 -9.60 10.69 -12.96
C ALA A 77 -10.53 11.91 -13.09
N ARG A 78 -11.16 12.33 -11.98
CA ARG A 78 -12.01 13.54 -11.89
C ARG A 78 -11.20 14.81 -11.59
N GLY A 79 -9.86 14.72 -11.57
CA GLY A 79 -8.96 15.84 -11.32
C GLY A 79 -8.81 16.21 -9.84
N LYS A 80 -9.21 15.32 -8.92
CA LYS A 80 -8.98 15.51 -7.48
C LYS A 80 -7.54 15.14 -7.11
N SER A 81 -6.99 15.86 -6.15
CA SER A 81 -5.73 15.48 -5.51
C SER A 81 -5.99 14.35 -4.51
N VAL A 82 -5.32 13.20 -4.70
CA VAL A 82 -5.60 11.98 -3.93
C VAL A 82 -4.30 11.39 -3.43
N VAL A 83 -4.30 10.87 -2.20
CA VAL A 83 -3.19 10.07 -1.66
C VAL A 83 -3.72 8.74 -1.13
N ILE A 84 -2.95 7.66 -1.33
CA ILE A 84 -3.19 6.36 -0.70
C ILE A 84 -2.20 6.17 0.44
N VAL A 85 -2.68 5.70 1.58
CA VAL A 85 -1.86 5.30 2.73
C VAL A 85 -2.08 3.81 2.98
N ASP A 86 -1.02 3.02 2.91
CA ASP A 86 -1.11 1.57 3.16
C ASP A 86 0.13 1.05 3.91
N PRO A 87 -0.03 0.15 4.89
CA PRO A 87 1.09 -0.37 5.67
C PRO A 87 1.84 -1.52 4.99
N THR A 88 1.30 -2.11 3.93
CA THR A 88 1.88 -3.29 3.27
C THR A 88 3.10 -2.93 2.43
N ASP A 89 4.03 -3.88 2.28
CA ASP A 89 5.20 -3.72 1.39
C ASP A 89 4.85 -3.90 -0.08
N VAL A 90 3.71 -4.54 -0.37
CA VAL A 90 3.36 -5.06 -1.68
C VAL A 90 1.94 -4.62 -2.05
N LEU A 91 1.86 -3.53 -2.82
CA LEU A 91 0.59 -3.01 -3.35
C LEU A 91 0.14 -3.86 -4.54
N THR A 92 -0.82 -4.74 -4.31
CA THR A 92 -1.40 -5.57 -5.39
C THR A 92 -2.75 -5.07 -5.87
N GLY A 93 -3.51 -4.36 -5.02
CA GLY A 93 -4.93 -4.12 -5.25
C GLY A 93 -5.75 -5.41 -5.39
N ALA A 94 -5.20 -6.57 -5.05
CA ALA A 94 -5.85 -7.86 -5.27
C ALA A 94 -6.90 -8.14 -4.19
N PRO A 95 -8.02 -8.78 -4.53
CA PRO A 95 -9.01 -9.19 -3.54
C PRO A 95 -8.45 -10.32 -2.66
N THR A 96 -8.93 -10.40 -1.42
CA THR A 96 -8.54 -11.42 -0.43
C THR A 96 -8.66 -12.87 -0.95
N GLY A 97 -9.59 -13.14 -1.87
CA GLY A 97 -9.77 -14.44 -2.51
C GLY A 97 -8.81 -14.77 -3.67
N ALA A 98 -7.81 -13.94 -3.97
CA ALA A 98 -6.86 -14.21 -5.07
C ALA A 98 -5.97 -15.42 -4.79
N HIS A 99 -5.54 -15.63 -3.54
CA HIS A 99 -4.63 -16.71 -3.16
C HIS A 99 -5.27 -18.10 -3.33
N SER A 100 -6.51 -18.28 -2.87
CA SER A 100 -7.24 -19.55 -3.04
C SER A 100 -7.48 -19.89 -4.51
N LYS A 101 -7.68 -18.88 -5.36
CA LYS A 101 -7.80 -19.05 -6.82
C LYS A 101 -6.46 -19.44 -7.46
N CYS A 102 -5.34 -18.86 -7.02
CA CYS A 102 -4.02 -19.25 -7.50
C CYS A 102 -3.71 -20.72 -7.19
N MET A 103 -4.04 -21.17 -5.97
CA MET A 103 -3.88 -22.58 -5.58
C MET A 103 -4.75 -23.50 -6.45
N ARG A 104 -6.02 -23.14 -6.69
CA ARG A 104 -6.90 -23.91 -7.59
C ARG A 104 -6.31 -24.00 -9.01
N ILE A 105 -5.80 -22.89 -9.54
CA ILE A 105 -5.18 -22.87 -10.87
C ILE A 105 -3.91 -23.71 -10.92
N ALA A 106 -3.07 -23.67 -9.88
CA ALA A 106 -1.89 -24.52 -9.79
C ALA A 106 -2.25 -26.01 -9.79
N ALA A 107 -3.27 -26.40 -9.00
CA ALA A 107 -3.76 -27.76 -8.97
C ALA A 107 -4.32 -28.21 -10.34
N LEU A 108 -5.11 -27.36 -11.01
CA LEU A 108 -5.63 -27.65 -12.36
C LEU A 108 -4.53 -27.78 -13.42
N LYS A 109 -3.41 -27.09 -13.24
CA LYS A 109 -2.21 -27.21 -14.09
C LYS A 109 -1.34 -28.43 -13.74
N GLY A 110 -1.76 -29.22 -12.76
CA GLY A 110 -1.08 -30.46 -12.38
C GLY A 110 0.12 -30.24 -11.45
N ALA A 111 0.19 -29.11 -10.73
CA ALA A 111 1.23 -28.90 -9.72
C ALA A 111 1.20 -30.03 -8.69
N ARG A 112 2.37 -30.60 -8.39
CA ARG A 112 2.55 -31.71 -7.45
C ARG A 112 3.36 -31.31 -6.23
N THR A 113 4.01 -30.15 -6.28
CA THR A 113 4.88 -29.64 -5.22
C THR A 113 4.47 -28.23 -4.82
N TRP A 114 4.83 -27.84 -3.59
CA TRP A 114 4.58 -26.48 -3.11
C TRP A 114 5.35 -25.42 -3.90
N ALA A 115 6.52 -25.75 -4.44
CA ALA A 115 7.30 -24.82 -5.26
C ALA A 115 6.54 -24.38 -6.52
N GLU A 116 5.88 -25.31 -7.22
CA GLU A 116 5.09 -25.02 -8.42
C GLU A 116 3.82 -24.21 -8.11
N VAL A 117 3.22 -24.45 -6.93
CA VAL A 117 2.09 -23.64 -6.45
C VAL A 117 2.54 -22.23 -6.12
N GLN A 118 3.65 -22.09 -5.40
CA GLN A 118 4.24 -20.81 -5.02
C GLN A 118 4.59 -19.98 -6.26
N GLU A 119 5.20 -20.59 -7.28
CA GLU A 119 5.48 -19.91 -8.55
C GLU A 119 4.21 -19.33 -9.19
N THR A 120 3.09 -20.05 -9.12
CA THR A 120 1.80 -19.59 -9.65
C THR A 120 1.22 -18.42 -8.84
N VAL A 121 1.38 -18.45 -7.52
CA VAL A 121 1.00 -17.34 -6.63
C VAL A 121 1.86 -16.13 -6.93
N ASP A 122 3.19 -16.28 -6.93
CA ASP A 122 4.16 -15.20 -7.12
C ASP A 122 3.97 -14.53 -8.47
N ARG A 123 3.79 -15.30 -9.55
CA ARG A 123 3.48 -14.75 -10.88
C ARG A 123 2.22 -13.89 -10.87
N THR A 124 1.19 -14.31 -10.13
CA THR A 124 -0.08 -13.55 -10.03
C THR A 124 0.12 -12.28 -9.22
N VAL A 125 0.83 -12.36 -8.09
CA VAL A 125 1.17 -11.21 -7.24
C VAL A 125 1.98 -10.19 -8.03
N LEU A 126 3.05 -10.62 -8.71
CA LEU A 126 3.88 -9.76 -9.55
C LEU A 126 3.07 -9.08 -10.66
N SER A 127 2.18 -9.83 -11.32
CA SER A 127 1.31 -9.26 -12.35
C SER A 127 0.34 -8.22 -11.78
N ALA A 128 -0.28 -8.51 -10.64
CA ALA A 128 -1.19 -7.60 -9.95
C ALA A 128 -0.45 -6.32 -9.48
N GLN A 129 0.73 -6.46 -8.89
CA GLN A 129 1.59 -5.33 -8.52
C GLN A 129 1.93 -4.46 -9.72
N HIS A 130 2.30 -5.07 -10.85
CA HIS A 130 2.61 -4.31 -12.07
C HIS A 130 1.39 -3.54 -12.59
N GLN A 131 0.19 -4.11 -12.50
CA GLN A 131 -1.04 -3.42 -12.89
C GLN A 131 -1.35 -2.27 -11.93
N ALA A 132 -1.33 -2.52 -10.63
CA ALA A 132 -1.54 -1.51 -9.60
C ALA A 132 -0.57 -0.33 -9.75
N ALA A 133 0.72 -0.60 -9.89
CA ALA A 133 1.74 0.42 -10.08
C ALA A 133 1.55 1.23 -11.37
N ARG A 134 1.13 0.59 -12.47
CA ARG A 134 0.82 1.30 -13.73
C ARG A 134 -0.36 2.25 -13.54
N THR A 135 -1.46 1.78 -12.96
CA THR A 135 -2.65 2.59 -12.71
C THR A 135 -2.30 3.82 -11.88
N LEU A 136 -1.62 3.63 -10.74
CA LEU A 136 -1.26 4.75 -9.85
C LEU A 136 -0.36 5.77 -10.54
N ARG A 137 0.59 5.32 -11.37
CA ARG A 137 1.44 6.22 -12.17
C ARG A 137 0.65 6.97 -13.24
N THR A 138 -0.29 6.32 -13.91
CA THR A 138 -1.13 6.95 -14.94
C THR A 138 -1.96 8.08 -14.34
N PHE A 139 -2.54 7.86 -13.16
CA PHE A 139 -3.38 8.85 -12.47
C PHE A 139 -2.58 9.77 -11.54
N LYS A 140 -1.24 9.61 -11.48
CA LYS A 140 -0.34 10.39 -10.62
C LYS A 140 -0.77 10.40 -9.15
N VAL A 141 -1.21 9.25 -8.66
CA VAL A 141 -1.65 9.09 -7.28
C VAL A 141 -0.44 8.73 -6.41
N PRO A 142 0.05 9.62 -5.54
CA PRO A 142 1.09 9.30 -4.57
C PRO A 142 0.63 8.21 -3.60
N VAL A 143 1.55 7.32 -3.23
CA VAL A 143 1.32 6.33 -2.19
C VAL A 143 2.31 6.52 -1.05
N MET A 144 1.80 6.51 0.17
CA MET A 144 2.58 6.60 1.39
C MET A 144 2.55 5.26 2.11
N LYS A 145 3.73 4.81 2.55
CA LYS A 145 3.86 3.61 3.38
C LYS A 145 3.61 3.95 4.84
N GLY A 146 2.53 3.42 5.41
CA GLY A 146 2.24 3.66 6.82
C GLY A 146 0.82 3.30 7.21
N ARG A 147 0.54 3.48 8.49
CA ARG A 147 -0.81 3.31 9.02
C ARG A 147 -1.43 4.68 9.22
N GLY A 148 -2.49 4.96 8.47
CA GLY A 148 -3.33 6.13 8.72
C GLY A 148 -4.33 5.87 9.84
N ALA A 149 -4.46 6.81 10.75
CA ALA A 149 -5.49 6.87 11.77
C ALA A 149 -6.24 8.19 11.63
N ILE A 150 -7.57 8.13 11.62
CA ILE A 150 -8.41 9.33 11.57
C ILE A 150 -8.36 9.97 12.95
N VAL A 151 -7.84 11.20 13.04
CA VAL A 151 -7.79 11.97 14.28
C VAL A 151 -9.10 12.74 14.44
N ASN A 152 -9.49 13.45 13.38
CA ASN A 152 -10.68 14.30 13.31
C ASN A 152 -11.39 14.10 11.95
N GLU A 153 -12.56 14.71 11.76
CA GLU A 153 -13.35 14.64 10.50
C GLU A 153 -12.54 14.97 9.23
N LYS A 154 -11.55 15.85 9.37
CA LYS A 154 -10.73 16.40 8.28
C LYS A 154 -9.24 16.09 8.41
N THR A 155 -8.84 15.25 9.36
CA THR A 155 -7.42 15.05 9.64
C THR A 155 -7.09 13.57 9.83
N VAL A 156 -6.12 13.10 9.05
CA VAL A 156 -5.55 11.77 9.15
C VAL A 156 -4.11 11.91 9.61
N GLN A 157 -3.79 11.24 10.72
CA GLN A 157 -2.42 11.08 11.17
C GLN A 157 -1.85 9.83 10.54
N VAL A 158 -0.69 9.94 9.88
CA VAL A 158 0.00 8.78 9.33
C VAL A 158 1.19 8.43 10.21
N THR A 159 1.15 7.25 10.80
CA THR A 159 2.31 6.66 11.44
C THR A 159 3.11 5.92 10.36
N MET A 160 4.27 6.46 10.01
CA MET A 160 5.18 5.80 9.07
C MET A 160 5.60 4.46 9.64
N ALA A 161 5.51 3.40 8.82
CA ALA A 161 6.13 2.14 9.15
C ALA A 161 7.63 2.30 8.89
N ASN A 162 8.37 2.77 9.90
CA ASN A 162 9.82 2.79 9.87
C ASN A 162 10.31 1.39 9.47
N GLY A 163 11.22 1.33 8.50
CA GLY A 163 11.99 0.11 8.23
C GLY A 163 12.78 -0.33 9.44
#